data_AF-A0A7K8SFB5-F1
#
_entry.id   AF-A0A7K8SFB5-F1
#
_cell.length_a   1.000
_cell.length_b   1.000
_cell.length_c   1.000
_cell.angle_alpha   90.00
_cell.angle_beta   90.00
_cell.angle_gamma   90.00
#
_symmetry.space_group_name_H-M   'P 1'
#
loop_
_entity.id
_entity.type
_entity.pdbx_description
1 polymer ?
#
loop_
_entity_poly.entity_id
_entity_poly.type
_entity_poly.pdbx_seq_one_letter_code
_entity_poly.pdbx_strand_id
1 'polypeptide(L)'
;RGDEDSPYPTRHSEPYPLSKAQAERLLLEANGKPVAGGGRLVTLSLRPTGIFGERHPLLELFYRRGRGLGGRVPRTLPQNAEHGRVYAGE
;
A
#
# COMPACT_ATOMS: atom_id res chain seq x y z
N ARG A 1 7.19 -2.18 15.53
CA ARG A 1 8.24 -2.72 14.64
C ARG A 1 7.66 -3.94 13.93
N GLY A 2 7.43 -3.86 12.62
CA GLY A 2 6.91 -4.98 11.82
C GLY A 2 7.81 -5.16 10.59
N ASP A 3 8.16 -6.40 10.30
CA ASP A 3 8.91 -6.88 9.14
C ASP A 3 7.97 -7.67 8.21
N GLU A 4 8.52 -8.21 7.12
CA GLU A 4 7.80 -8.98 6.10
C GLU A 4 7.11 -10.23 6.68
N ASP A 5 7.64 -10.77 7.78
CA ASP A 5 7.11 -11.94 8.49
C ASP A 5 6.10 -11.58 9.59
N SER A 6 5.85 -10.29 9.81
CA SER A 6 4.98 -9.84 10.89
C SER A 6 3.51 -10.12 10.56
N PRO A 7 2.78 -10.90 11.41
CA PRO A 7 1.41 -11.29 11.11
C PRO A 7 0.49 -10.07 11.10
N TYR A 8 0.03 -9.71 9.91
CA TYR A 8 -0.92 -8.62 9.71
C TYR A 8 -2.33 -9.20 9.59
N PRO A 9 -3.33 -8.68 10.32
CA PRO A 9 -4.72 -9.12 10.14
C PRO A 9 -5.21 -8.73 8.74
N THR A 10 -5.18 -9.69 7.82
CA THR A 10 -5.55 -9.57 6.39
C THR A 10 -7.06 -9.56 6.15
N ARG A 11 -7.86 -9.34 7.19
CA ARG A 11 -9.32 -9.27 7.07
C ARG A 11 -9.71 -7.93 6.47
N HIS A 12 -9.71 -7.88 5.15
CA HIS A 12 -10.24 -6.79 4.37
C HIS A 12 -11.76 -6.90 4.29
N SER A 13 -12.48 -5.86 4.72
CA SER A 13 -13.94 -5.80 4.62
C SER A 13 -14.40 -4.96 3.43
N GLU A 14 -13.50 -4.15 2.87
CA GLU A 14 -13.81 -3.25 1.76
C GLU A 14 -13.64 -3.93 0.39
N PRO A 15 -14.44 -3.56 -0.63
CA PRO A 15 -14.36 -4.18 -1.96
C PRO A 15 -13.00 -4.05 -2.65
N TYR A 16 -12.34 -2.89 -2.52
CA TYR A 16 -11.08 -2.63 -3.21
C TYR A 16 -9.94 -3.53 -2.70
N PRO A 17 -9.62 -3.57 -1.39
CA PRO A 17 -8.59 -4.47 -0.88
C PRO A 17 -8.89 -5.95 -1.14
N LEU A 18 -10.16 -6.37 -1.12
CA LEU A 18 -10.58 -7.73 -1.49
C LEU A 18 -10.21 -8.07 -2.94
N SER A 19 -10.56 -7.21 -3.89
CA SER A 19 -10.19 -7.41 -5.30
C SER A 19 -8.67 -7.46 -5.52
N LYS A 20 -7.90 -6.68 -4.76
CA LYS A 20 -6.43 -6.68 -4.83
C LYS A 20 -5.83 -7.96 -4.26
N ALA A 21 -6.35 -8.46 -3.16
CA ALA A 21 -5.94 -9.75 -2.60
C ALA A 21 -6.24 -10.92 -3.57
N GLN A 22 -7.39 -10.89 -4.23
CA GLN A 22 -7.71 -11.87 -5.28
C GLN A 22 -6.74 -11.79 -6.46
N ALA A 23 -6.40 -10.59 -6.92
CA ALA A 23 -5.45 -10.41 -8.01
C ALA A 23 -4.05 -10.92 -7.66
N GLU A 24 -3.58 -10.65 -6.44
CA GLU A 24 -2.30 -11.13 -5.92
C GLU A 24 -2.23 -12.66 -5.91
N ARG A 25 -3.30 -13.32 -5.43
CA ARG A 25 -3.41 -14.78 -5.48
C ARG A 25 -3.30 -15.33 -6.91
N LEU A 26 -4.03 -14.75 -7.86
CA LEU A 26 -3.98 -15.18 -9.26
C LEU A 26 -2.58 -15.03 -9.85
N LEU A 27 -1.87 -13.97 -9.46
CA LEU A 27 -0.54 -13.63 -9.93
C LEU A 27 0.50 -14.64 -9.39
N LEU A 28 0.41 -15.00 -8.11
CA LEU A 28 1.22 -16.06 -7.49
C LEU A 28 0.94 -17.43 -8.13
N GLU A 29 -0.33 -17.78 -8.31
CA GLU A 29 -0.73 -19.04 -8.97
C GLU A 29 -0.27 -19.10 -10.43
N ALA A 30 -0.03 -17.96 -11.09
CA ALA A 30 0.45 -17.89 -12.46
C ALA A 30 1.98 -17.95 -12.59
N ASN A 31 2.71 -17.69 -11.53
CA ASN A 31 4.18 -17.68 -11.57
C ASN A 31 4.73 -19.05 -11.97
N GLY A 32 5.67 -19.08 -12.91
CA GLY A 32 6.30 -20.30 -13.42
C GLY A 32 5.47 -21.08 -14.44
N LYS A 33 4.24 -20.66 -14.79
CA LYS A 33 3.44 -21.32 -15.83
C LYS A 33 4.15 -21.26 -17.19
N PRO A 34 4.09 -22.33 -18.00
CA PRO A 34 4.68 -22.34 -19.33
C PRO A 34 3.95 -21.36 -20.25
N VAL A 35 4.71 -20.66 -21.10
CA VAL A 35 4.16 -19.77 -22.12
C VAL A 35 4.51 -20.28 -23.52
N ALA A 36 3.75 -19.85 -24.52
CA ALA A 36 4.05 -20.17 -25.92
C ALA A 36 5.48 -19.75 -26.27
N GLY A 37 6.21 -20.62 -26.97
CA GLY A 37 7.63 -20.38 -27.28
C GLY A 37 8.62 -20.94 -26.25
N GLY A 38 8.18 -21.79 -25.30
CA GLY A 38 9.06 -22.57 -24.43
C GLY A 38 9.60 -21.83 -23.19
N GLY A 39 9.14 -20.60 -22.94
CA GLY A 39 9.47 -19.83 -21.75
C GLY A 39 8.60 -20.17 -20.53
N ARG A 40 8.91 -19.53 -19.40
CA ARG A 40 8.10 -19.52 -18.18
C ARG A 40 7.70 -18.11 -17.81
N LEU A 41 6.46 -17.93 -17.35
CA LEU A 41 5.98 -16.64 -16.86
C LEU A 41 6.65 -16.32 -15.51
N VAL A 42 7.18 -15.10 -15.38
CA VAL A 42 7.65 -14.56 -14.10
C VAL A 42 6.73 -13.44 -13.69
N THR A 43 6.16 -13.54 -12.50
CA THR A 43 5.22 -12.56 -11.97
C THR A 43 5.71 -12.02 -10.63
N LEU A 44 5.39 -10.75 -10.35
CA LEU A 44 5.61 -10.14 -9.04
C LEU A 44 4.46 -9.18 -8.70
N SER A 45 4.10 -9.09 -7.42
CA SER A 45 3.09 -8.17 -6.88
C SER A 45 3.79 -7.14 -6.01
N LEU A 46 3.51 -5.85 -6.23
CA LEU A 46 3.98 -4.76 -5.38
C LEU A 46 2.78 -4.05 -4.79
N ARG A 47 2.85 -3.70 -3.50
CA ARG A 47 1.78 -3.00 -2.77
C ARG A 47 2.24 -1.61 -2.34
N PRO A 48 2.45 -0.68 -3.30
CA PRO A 48 2.85 0.69 -2.97
C PRO A 48 1.72 1.39 -2.22
N THR A 49 2.08 2.13 -1.17
CA THR A 49 1.14 2.93 -0.40
C THR A 49 1.38 4.41 -0.64
N GLY A 50 0.30 5.19 -0.73
CA GLY A 50 0.35 6.64 -0.79
C GLY A 50 1.27 7.18 -1.90
N ILE A 51 1.03 6.80 -3.15
CA ILE A 51 1.77 7.34 -4.29
C ILE A 51 1.45 8.83 -4.40
N PHE A 52 2.42 9.67 -4.03
CA PHE A 52 2.31 11.12 -4.13
C PHE A 52 2.68 11.58 -5.54
N GLY A 53 1.97 12.56 -6.06
CA GLY A 53 2.20 13.13 -7.38
C GLY A 53 1.66 14.55 -7.49
N GLU A 54 1.80 15.15 -8.66
CA GLU A 54 1.24 16.47 -8.93
C GLU A 54 -0.27 16.49 -8.68
N ARG A 55 -0.76 17.57 -8.06
CA ARG A 55 -2.18 17.78 -7.76
C ARG A 55 -2.79 16.70 -6.85
N HIS A 56 -1.99 16.03 -6.02
CA HIS A 56 -2.49 15.05 -5.06
C HIS A 56 -3.43 15.73 -4.03
N PRO A 57 -4.74 15.46 -4.02
CA PRO A 57 -5.71 16.27 -3.28
C PRO A 57 -5.48 16.30 -1.77
N LEU A 58 -5.03 15.18 -1.17
CA LEU A 58 -4.74 15.14 0.27
C LEU A 58 -3.51 16.00 0.64
N LEU A 59 -2.48 16.03 -0.19
CA LEU A 59 -1.30 16.86 0.07
C LEU A 59 -1.66 18.33 -0.06
N GLU A 60 -2.44 18.68 -1.06
CA GLU A 60 -2.97 20.03 -1.23
C GLU A 60 -3.85 20.44 -0.05
N LEU A 61 -4.72 19.55 0.43
CA LEU A 61 -5.54 19.78 1.62
C LEU A 61 -4.67 20.04 2.86
N PHE A 62 -3.68 19.19 3.12
CA PHE A 62 -2.77 19.37 4.25
C PHE A 62 -2.00 20.68 4.16
N TYR A 63 -1.51 21.02 2.96
CA TYR A 63 -0.83 22.28 2.70
C TYR A 63 -1.73 23.48 2.99
N ARG A 64 -2.93 23.53 2.39
CA ARG A 64 -3.89 24.64 2.60
C ARG A 64 -4.27 24.78 4.08
N ARG A 65 -4.49 23.66 4.78
CA ARG A 65 -4.80 23.65 6.21
C ARG A 65 -3.64 24.18 7.06
N GLY A 66 -2.41 23.75 6.77
CA GLY A 66 -1.22 24.23 7.46
C GLY A 66 -0.98 25.72 7.22
N ARG A 67 -1.19 26.20 5.99
CA ARG A 67 -1.16 27.64 5.65
C ARG A 67 -2.19 28.44 6.44
N GLY A 68 -3.42 27.95 6.57
CA GLY A 68 -4.47 28.58 7.37
C GLY A 68 -4.16 28.65 8.87
N LEU A 69 -3.30 27.76 9.37
CA LEU A 69 -2.84 27.71 10.77
C LEU A 69 -1.51 28.45 11.00
N GLY A 70 -1.14 29.38 10.10
CA GLY A 70 0.11 30.14 10.21
C GLY A 70 1.37 29.29 9.97
N GLY A 71 1.27 28.27 9.12
CA GLY A 71 2.38 27.36 8.80
C GLY A 71 2.51 26.16 9.76
N ARG A 72 1.51 25.92 10.61
CA ARG A 72 1.52 24.82 11.59
C ARG A 72 0.63 23.67 11.14
N VAL A 73 1.16 22.45 11.14
CA VAL A 73 0.37 21.23 10.91
C VAL A 73 0.25 20.47 12.23
N PRO A 74 -0.95 20.39 12.84
CA PRO A 74 -1.12 19.72 14.12
C PRO A 74 -0.87 18.22 13.97
N ARG A 75 -0.11 17.67 14.91
CA ARG A 75 0.15 16.24 15.00
C ARG A 75 -1.16 15.52 15.34
N THR A 76 -1.57 14.57 14.51
CA THR A 76 -2.80 13.77 14.69
C THR A 76 -2.55 12.40 15.32
N LEU A 77 -1.28 12.01 15.52
CA LEU A 77 -0.87 10.72 16.08
C LEU A 77 -0.17 10.91 17.44
N PRO A 78 -0.34 9.99 18.40
CA PRO A 78 0.40 9.98 19.65
C PRO A 78 1.92 10.04 19.47
N GLN A 79 2.65 10.54 20.47
CA GLN A 79 4.11 10.69 20.40
C GLN A 79 4.87 9.35 20.34
N ASN A 80 4.23 8.28 20.82
CA ASN A 80 4.70 6.89 20.77
C ASN A 80 4.09 6.08 19.62
N ALA A 81 3.34 6.71 18.70
CA ALA A 81 2.77 6.00 17.57
C ALA A 81 3.85 5.63 16.56
N GLU A 82 4.11 4.34 16.42
CA GLU A 82 4.89 3.79 15.31
C GLU A 82 3.97 3.60 14.10
N HIS A 83 4.29 4.24 12.97
CA HIS A 83 3.50 4.15 11.75
C HIS A 83 4.29 3.44 10.65
N GLY A 84 4.00 2.15 10.43
CA GLY A 84 4.45 1.40 9.26
C GLY A 84 3.53 1.69 8.09
N ARG A 85 3.92 2.58 7.16
CA ARG A 85 3.16 2.82 5.92
C ARG A 85 3.27 1.67 4.93
N VAL A 86 4.22 0.78 5.13
CA VAL A 86 4.50 -0.32 4.21
C VAL A 86 3.64 -1.50 4.62
N TYR A 87 2.82 -1.97 3.69
CA TYR A 87 2.14 -3.24 3.83
C TYR A 87 3.21 -4.34 3.84
N ALA A 88 3.42 -4.99 4.98
CA ALA A 88 4.06 -6.29 5.05
C ALA A 88 2.94 -7.32 4.87
N GLY A 89 2.87 -7.92 3.70
CA GLY A 89 2.03 -9.09 3.51
C GLY A 89 2.78 -10.08 2.66
N GLU A 90 2.49 -11.35 2.95
CA GLU A 90 2.98 -12.53 2.24
C GLU A 90 2.48 -12.63 0.80
#